data_AF-A0A6I6EP55-F1
#
_entry.id   AF-A0A6I6EP55-F1
#
_cell.length_a   1.000
_cell.length_b   1.000
_cell.length_c   1.000
_cell.angle_alpha   90.00
_cell.angle_beta   90.00
_cell.angle_gamma   90.00
#
_symmetry.space_group_name_H-M   'P 1'
#
loop_
_entity.id
_entity.type
_entity.pdbx_description
1 polymer ?
#
loop_
_entity_poly.entity_id
_entity_poly.type
_entity_poly.pdbx_seq_one_letter_code
_entity_poly.pdbx_strand_id
1 'polypeptide(L)'
;MLRGASRRKLPAAGGRPALRPVLARRWQYDRRHRMVKMTLTTGQEAGGYGVRQDTRWEYDGADRVLARYAEGREEAFRWDASGNLLNGGAVAWNDQVSRAGDYRHEWDEFGRLARRISVKDSAVQHLHYDGDGRVTSVTFSGHPRYREVCYDYDGLGRRTAKTVKHVSPYEPDKRTDFYWQGMRLSAEQGTHEALTFHFYHGESHTPLARYDSGEGGMRYVHAEVNGMPQALSDREGNTVWRPLHTGLFGVIRREESRLSPYAARQNLRFAGQYYDEETGLHYNPLRYYDPGSGSFTQPDPIGLRGGINLYAYGPNPLTWIDPLGLSPVSPKTVLYSQNDINPIFDDGRSINDLKHRLINDPSYINQVEPIRKVRMLDLPANVQERLLSQGAHKHSVFSLDNRRLYAAKEAGISKIPSRWATPAELAEIKIDRRFTTQNGGESIGVRGCH
;
A
#
# COMPACT_ATOMS: atom_id res chain seq x y z
N MET A 1 56.99 -54.10 1.39
CA MET A 1 55.69 -54.76 1.59
C MET A 1 54.64 -53.69 1.87
N LEU A 2 53.88 -53.31 0.84
CA LEU A 2 52.82 -52.30 0.90
C LEU A 2 51.58 -52.90 1.58
N ARG A 3 51.14 -52.30 2.70
CA ARG A 3 49.85 -52.61 3.36
C ARG A 3 48.77 -51.68 2.82
N GLY A 4 47.59 -52.26 2.61
CA GLY A 4 46.51 -51.72 1.78
C GLY A 4 45.83 -50.46 2.31
N ALA A 5 45.38 -49.64 1.37
CA ALA A 5 44.63 -48.42 1.60
C ALA A 5 43.24 -48.71 2.19
N SER A 6 42.97 -48.15 3.37
CA SER A 6 41.65 -48.10 3.98
C SER A 6 40.78 -47.08 3.24
N ARG A 7 39.66 -47.53 2.66
CA ARG A 7 38.60 -46.66 2.14
C ARG A 7 37.94 -45.92 3.33
N ARG A 8 38.29 -44.65 3.54
CA ARG A 8 37.47 -43.75 4.36
C ARG A 8 36.13 -43.50 3.65
N LYS A 9 35.04 -43.96 4.26
CA LYS A 9 33.68 -43.55 3.92
C LYS A 9 33.57 -42.02 4.09
N LEU A 10 33.08 -41.33 3.06
CA LEU A 10 32.60 -39.95 3.18
C LEU A 10 31.45 -39.88 4.21
N PRO A 11 31.39 -38.85 5.07
CA PRO A 11 30.25 -38.68 5.95
C PRO A 11 28.99 -38.43 5.13
N ALA A 12 27.89 -39.05 5.57
CA ALA A 12 26.56 -38.89 4.97
C ALA A 12 26.22 -37.41 4.81
N ALA A 13 25.64 -37.06 3.66
CA ALA A 13 25.15 -35.72 3.36
C ALA A 13 24.25 -35.25 4.50
N GLY A 14 24.74 -34.30 5.30
CA GLY A 14 23.93 -33.59 6.28
C GLY A 14 22.72 -32.99 5.58
N GLY A 15 21.52 -33.29 6.09
CA GLY A 15 20.28 -32.72 5.59
C GLY A 15 20.44 -31.20 5.50
N ARG A 16 19.98 -30.62 4.38
CA ARG A 16 19.90 -29.16 4.23
C ARG A 16 19.24 -28.61 5.49
N PRO A 17 19.82 -27.60 6.17
CA PRO A 17 19.16 -26.98 7.32
C PRO A 17 17.77 -26.56 6.87
N ALA A 18 16.74 -27.02 7.58
CA ALA A 18 15.37 -26.63 7.30
C ALA A 18 15.32 -25.10 7.44
N LEU A 19 15.20 -24.39 6.32
CA LEU A 19 14.99 -22.95 6.30
C LEU A 19 13.72 -22.68 7.11
N ARG A 20 13.89 -22.14 8.32
CA ARG A 20 12.78 -21.67 9.15
C ARG A 20 12.54 -20.21 8.78
N PRO A 21 11.46 -19.91 8.05
CA PRO A 21 11.18 -18.53 7.67
C PRO A 21 10.90 -17.71 8.92
N VAL A 22 11.60 -16.58 9.08
CA VAL A 22 11.32 -15.57 10.13
C VAL A 22 9.85 -15.13 10.04
N LEU A 23 9.36 -15.00 8.81
CA LEU A 23 7.99 -14.68 8.49
C LEU A 23 7.57 -15.42 7.20
N ALA A 24 6.45 -16.13 7.25
CA ALA A 24 5.84 -16.78 6.08
C ALA A 24 4.34 -16.46 6.04
N ARG A 25 3.86 -16.07 4.86
CA ARG A 25 2.44 -15.79 4.62
C ARG A 25 1.87 -16.74 3.58
N ARG A 26 0.64 -17.19 3.82
CA ARG A 26 -0.18 -17.91 2.85
C ARG A 26 -1.52 -17.23 2.75
N TRP A 27 -1.95 -16.92 1.54
CA TRP A 27 -3.24 -16.30 1.29
C TRP A 27 -4.15 -17.29 0.57
N GLN A 28 -5.44 -17.24 0.90
CA GLN A 28 -6.49 -17.93 0.18
C GLN A 28 -7.46 -16.88 -0.36
N TYR A 29 -7.96 -17.15 -1.56
CA TYR A 29 -8.86 -16.27 -2.27
C TYR A 29 -10.14 -17.02 -2.63
N ASP A 30 -11.26 -16.31 -2.67
CA ASP A 30 -12.50 -16.85 -3.24
C ASP A 30 -12.49 -16.82 -4.78
N ARG A 31 -13.58 -17.29 -5.40
CA ARG A 31 -13.77 -17.29 -6.86
C ARG A 31 -13.83 -15.88 -7.48
N ARG A 32 -14.01 -14.83 -6.68
CA ARG A 32 -13.95 -13.42 -7.11
C ARG A 32 -12.55 -12.82 -6.87
N HIS A 33 -11.57 -13.64 -6.49
CA HIS A 33 -10.20 -13.24 -6.17
C HIS A 33 -10.11 -12.24 -5.03
N ARG A 34 -11.01 -12.35 -4.05
CA ARG A 34 -10.97 -11.58 -2.81
C ARG A 34 -10.24 -12.38 -1.76
N MET A 35 -9.37 -11.72 -1.00
CA MET A 35 -8.57 -12.38 0.03
C MET A 35 -9.48 -12.81 1.18
N VAL A 36 -9.83 -14.09 1.28
CA VAL A 36 -10.74 -14.60 2.32
C VAL A 36 -10.01 -15.14 3.54
N LYS A 37 -8.73 -15.48 3.39
CA LYS A 37 -7.89 -15.92 4.50
C LYS A 37 -6.43 -15.59 4.29
N MET A 38 -5.75 -15.23 5.37
CA MET A 38 -4.30 -15.14 5.47
C MET A 38 -3.85 -15.99 6.65
N THR A 39 -2.90 -16.88 6.43
CA THR A 39 -2.15 -17.54 7.49
C THR A 39 -0.76 -16.90 7.56
N LEU A 40 -0.46 -16.26 8.67
CA LEU A 40 0.85 -15.75 9.02
C LEU A 40 1.54 -16.75 9.97
N THR A 41 2.73 -17.17 9.62
CA THR A 41 3.61 -17.95 10.49
C THR A 41 4.85 -17.12 10.80
N THR A 42 5.13 -16.89 12.07
CA THR A 42 6.34 -16.18 12.55
C THR A 42 7.20 -17.13 13.38
N GLY A 43 8.53 -17.04 13.33
CA GLY A 43 9.35 -17.82 14.25
C GLY A 43 10.87 -17.83 14.08
N GLN A 44 11.55 -17.28 15.08
CA GLN A 44 12.74 -17.82 15.73
C GLN A 44 12.49 -17.83 17.25
N GLU A 45 11.83 -18.87 17.79
CA GLU A 45 11.87 -19.14 19.24
C GLU A 45 12.61 -20.47 19.45
N ALA A 46 13.53 -20.51 20.41
CA ALA A 46 14.30 -21.70 20.75
C ALA A 46 13.35 -22.76 21.32
N GLY A 47 13.04 -23.79 20.52
CA GLY A 47 12.33 -25.00 20.98
C GLY A 47 10.85 -25.16 20.57
N GLY A 48 10.26 -24.20 19.85
CA GLY A 48 8.84 -24.27 19.46
C GLY A 48 8.59 -24.19 17.96
N TYR A 49 7.51 -24.84 17.48
CA TYR A 49 6.90 -24.48 16.19
C TYR A 49 6.50 -23.00 16.29
N GLY A 50 6.91 -22.16 15.33
CA GLY A 50 6.61 -20.73 15.34
C GLY A 50 5.12 -20.40 15.52
N VAL A 51 4.80 -19.16 15.90
CA VAL A 51 3.41 -18.72 16.10
C VAL A 51 2.69 -18.69 14.76
N ARG A 52 1.57 -19.39 14.67
CA ARG A 52 0.68 -19.35 13.50
C ARG A 52 -0.58 -18.57 13.84
N GLN A 53 -0.86 -17.54 13.05
CA GLN A 53 -2.06 -16.71 13.16
C GLN A 53 -2.85 -16.77 11.85
N ASP A 54 -4.13 -17.06 11.97
CA ASP A 54 -5.06 -17.02 10.84
C ASP A 54 -5.92 -15.76 10.94
N THR A 55 -6.00 -15.00 9.85
CA THR A 55 -6.97 -13.91 9.64
C THR A 55 -7.93 -14.32 8.54
N ARG A 56 -9.24 -14.07 8.71
CA ARG A 56 -10.27 -14.34 7.70
C ARG A 56 -11.10 -13.09 7.43
N TRP A 57 -11.65 -13.00 6.22
CA TRP A 57 -12.48 -11.88 5.81
C TRP A 57 -13.74 -12.35 5.08
N GLU A 58 -14.82 -11.63 5.31
CA GLU A 58 -16.09 -11.75 4.59
C GLU A 58 -16.38 -10.44 3.86
N TYR A 59 -17.14 -10.53 2.76
CA TYR A 59 -17.35 -9.43 1.83
C TYR A 59 -18.81 -9.33 1.41
N ASP A 60 -19.24 -8.12 1.08
CA ASP A 60 -20.52 -7.90 0.42
C ASP A 60 -20.42 -8.11 -1.11
N GLY A 61 -21.51 -7.81 -1.83
CA GLY A 61 -21.57 -7.91 -3.29
C GLY A 61 -20.71 -6.88 -4.03
N ALA A 62 -20.34 -5.79 -3.37
CA ALA A 62 -19.54 -4.67 -3.90
C ALA A 62 -18.04 -4.77 -3.51
N ASP A 63 -17.61 -5.94 -3.04
CA ASP A 63 -16.22 -6.25 -2.63
C ASP A 63 -15.70 -5.45 -1.43
N ARG A 64 -16.62 -4.90 -0.62
CA ARG A 64 -16.31 -4.27 0.67
C ARG A 64 -16.27 -5.32 1.76
N VAL A 65 -15.32 -5.19 2.69
CA VAL A 65 -15.19 -6.13 3.82
C VAL A 65 -16.35 -5.93 4.79
N LEU A 66 -17.12 -6.97 5.08
CA LEU A 66 -18.20 -6.98 6.08
C LEU A 66 -17.73 -7.43 7.45
N ALA A 67 -16.81 -8.38 7.49
CA ALA A 67 -16.26 -8.89 8.74
C ALA A 67 -14.79 -9.27 8.54
N ARG A 68 -14.00 -9.10 9.60
CA ARG A 68 -12.64 -9.59 9.73
C ARG A 68 -12.51 -10.37 11.03
N TYR A 69 -11.99 -11.58 10.95
CA TYR A 69 -11.70 -12.43 12.11
C TYR A 69 -10.20 -12.53 12.27
N ALA A 70 -9.64 -11.95 13.32
CA ALA A 70 -8.21 -11.92 13.60
C ALA A 70 -7.95 -12.05 15.10
N GLU A 71 -6.93 -12.82 15.50
CA GLU A 71 -6.52 -12.96 16.91
C GLU A 71 -7.68 -13.39 17.85
N GLY A 72 -8.60 -14.22 17.34
CA GLY A 72 -9.77 -14.67 18.10
C GLY A 72 -10.85 -13.59 18.31
N ARG A 73 -10.74 -12.44 17.63
CA ARG A 73 -11.71 -11.34 17.65
C ARG A 73 -12.39 -11.18 16.30
N GLU A 74 -13.63 -10.72 16.33
CA GLU A 74 -14.39 -10.30 15.16
C GLU A 74 -14.43 -8.77 15.10
N GLU A 75 -14.10 -8.22 13.94
CA GLU A 75 -14.33 -6.82 13.57
C GLU A 75 -15.42 -6.80 12.50
N ALA A 76 -16.60 -6.28 12.83
CA ALA A 76 -17.71 -6.13 11.89
C ALA A 76 -17.75 -4.70 11.31
N PHE A 77 -18.10 -4.60 10.03
CA PHE A 77 -18.11 -3.36 9.27
C PHE A 77 -19.46 -3.15 8.60
N ARG A 78 -20.00 -1.94 8.73
CA ARG A 78 -21.26 -1.53 8.10
C ARG A 78 -20.99 -0.43 7.10
N TRP A 79 -21.57 -0.56 5.92
CA TRP A 79 -21.39 0.36 4.81
C TRP A 79 -22.75 0.90 4.36
N ASP A 80 -22.80 2.17 3.96
CA ASP A 80 -23.93 2.67 3.18
C ASP A 80 -23.75 2.40 1.68
N ALA A 81 -24.71 2.87 0.88
CA ALA A 81 -24.66 2.72 -0.58
C ALA A 81 -23.51 3.53 -1.22
N SER A 82 -23.10 4.66 -0.63
CA SER A 82 -22.02 5.51 -1.10
C SER A 82 -20.63 5.02 -0.69
N GLY A 83 -20.54 3.97 0.13
CA GLY A 83 -19.27 3.37 0.56
C GLY A 83 -18.67 4.02 1.81
N ASN A 84 -19.46 4.73 2.61
CA ASN A 84 -19.03 5.26 3.91
C ASN A 84 -19.10 4.17 4.98
N LEU A 85 -18.08 4.12 5.85
CA LEU A 85 -18.03 3.18 6.96
C LEU A 85 -18.85 3.72 8.15
N LEU A 86 -19.97 3.06 8.47
CA LEU A 86 -20.97 3.49 9.45
C LEU A 86 -20.95 2.64 10.74
N ASN A 87 -19.77 2.42 11.28
CA ASN A 87 -19.61 1.65 12.51
C ASN A 87 -20.09 2.41 13.76
N GLY A 88 -20.58 1.69 14.77
CA GLY A 88 -20.93 2.28 16.07
C GLY A 88 -22.06 3.32 16.03
N GLY A 89 -22.99 3.19 15.06
CA GLY A 89 -24.13 4.09 14.89
C GLY A 89 -23.79 5.42 14.21
N ALA A 90 -22.66 5.50 13.51
CA ALA A 90 -22.31 6.65 12.69
C ALA A 90 -23.31 6.84 11.54
N VAL A 91 -23.48 8.09 11.12
CA VAL A 91 -24.23 8.46 9.92
C VAL A 91 -23.33 9.28 9.00
N ALA A 92 -23.61 9.27 7.71
CA ALA A 92 -22.92 10.10 6.74
C ALA A 92 -23.91 11.01 6.02
N TRP A 93 -23.57 12.30 5.93
CA TRP A 93 -24.26 13.29 5.12
C TRP A 93 -23.25 13.87 4.13
N ASN A 94 -23.55 13.87 2.83
CA ASN A 94 -22.59 14.27 1.79
C ASN A 94 -21.24 13.53 1.90
N ASP A 95 -21.29 12.23 2.22
CA ASP A 95 -20.13 11.36 2.50
C ASP A 95 -19.25 11.79 3.69
N GLN A 96 -19.71 12.78 4.48
CA GLN A 96 -19.06 13.23 5.70
C GLN A 96 -19.54 12.38 6.88
N VAL A 97 -18.69 11.43 7.30
CA VAL A 97 -18.99 10.53 8.41
C VAL A 97 -18.99 11.30 9.74
N SER A 98 -20.08 11.19 10.51
CA SER A 98 -20.29 11.92 11.76
C SER A 98 -19.47 11.41 12.95
N ARG A 99 -19.04 10.14 12.90
CA ARG A 99 -18.28 9.49 13.97
C ARG A 99 -17.38 8.39 13.41
N ALA A 100 -16.16 8.32 13.91
CA ALA A 100 -15.14 7.38 13.46
C ALA A 100 -14.33 6.88 14.65
N GLY A 101 -14.38 5.57 14.91
CA GLY A 101 -13.76 4.97 16.10
C GLY A 101 -14.15 5.69 17.40
N ASP A 102 -13.15 6.28 18.06
CA ASP A 102 -13.29 6.98 19.34
C ASP A 102 -13.56 8.49 19.18
N TYR A 103 -13.84 8.99 17.97
CA TYR A 103 -14.01 10.42 17.71
C TYR A 103 -15.35 10.74 17.05
N ARG A 104 -15.99 11.82 17.51
CA ARG A 104 -17.03 12.51 16.75
C ARG A 104 -16.38 13.52 15.81
N HIS A 105 -16.97 13.69 14.63
CA HIS A 105 -16.46 14.55 13.58
C HIS A 105 -17.38 15.74 13.36
N GLU A 106 -16.76 16.87 13.10
CA GLU A 106 -17.44 18.07 12.67
C GLU A 106 -16.67 18.67 11.50
N TRP A 107 -17.41 19.06 10.47
CA TRP A 107 -16.89 19.45 9.17
C TRP A 107 -17.12 20.95 8.95
N ASP A 108 -16.23 21.60 8.21
CA ASP A 108 -16.39 22.99 7.78
C ASP A 108 -17.30 23.09 6.53
N GLU A 109 -17.60 24.33 6.14
CA GLU A 109 -18.43 24.63 4.96
C GLU A 109 -17.81 24.17 3.62
N PHE A 110 -16.50 23.90 3.59
CA PHE A 110 -15.78 23.37 2.43
C PHE A 110 -15.72 21.83 2.44
N GLY A 111 -16.35 21.19 3.42
CA GLY A 111 -16.35 19.74 3.59
C GLY A 111 -15.04 19.17 4.14
N ARG A 112 -14.17 19.98 4.72
CA ARG A 112 -12.95 19.50 5.40
C ARG A 112 -13.24 19.26 6.87
N LEU A 113 -12.59 18.27 7.46
CA LEU A 113 -12.77 17.94 8.88
C LEU A 113 -12.24 19.07 9.76
N ALA A 114 -13.12 19.83 10.38
CA ALA A 114 -12.75 20.96 11.22
C ALA A 114 -12.37 20.53 12.64
N ARG A 115 -13.12 19.58 13.22
CA ARG A 115 -12.90 19.11 14.60
C ARG A 115 -13.06 17.61 14.74
N ARG A 116 -12.18 17.01 15.56
CA ARG A 116 -12.32 15.65 16.09
C ARG A 116 -12.44 15.70 17.60
N ILE A 117 -13.55 15.22 18.13
CA ILE A 117 -13.85 15.25 19.56
C ILE A 117 -13.81 13.82 20.10
N SER A 118 -12.86 13.56 20.99
CA SER A 118 -12.71 12.26 21.65
C SER A 118 -13.93 11.96 22.50
N VAL A 119 -14.53 10.78 22.31
CA VAL A 119 -15.68 10.32 23.10
C VAL A 119 -15.28 9.81 24.48
N LYS A 120 -13.97 9.65 24.75
CA LYS A 120 -13.45 9.08 25.99
C LYS A 120 -13.20 10.13 27.05
N ASP A 121 -12.59 11.24 26.66
CA ASP A 121 -12.10 12.29 27.55
C ASP A 121 -12.52 13.70 27.11
N SER A 122 -13.33 13.81 26.05
CA SER A 122 -13.77 15.09 25.46
C SER A 122 -12.64 15.98 24.95
N ALA A 123 -11.42 15.47 24.81
CA ALA A 123 -10.32 16.20 24.18
C ALA A 123 -10.68 16.50 22.71
N VAL A 124 -10.35 17.71 22.26
CA VAL A 124 -10.70 18.20 20.91
C VAL A 124 -9.44 18.48 20.12
N GLN A 125 -9.40 17.96 18.89
CA GLN A 125 -8.44 18.35 17.86
C GLN A 125 -9.12 19.35 16.93
N HIS A 126 -8.54 20.53 16.75
CA HIS A 126 -9.00 21.55 15.82
C HIS A 126 -8.03 21.61 14.64
N LEU A 127 -8.49 21.25 13.44
CA LEU A 127 -7.66 21.23 12.24
C LEU A 127 -7.74 22.58 11.52
N HIS A 128 -6.59 23.13 11.17
CA HIS A 128 -6.47 24.42 10.48
C HIS A 128 -5.89 24.20 9.09
N TYR A 129 -6.41 24.92 8.10
CA TYR A 129 -6.11 24.70 6.70
C TYR A 129 -5.59 25.97 6.02
N ASP A 130 -4.70 25.82 5.04
CA ASP A 130 -4.35 26.90 4.12
C ASP A 130 -5.39 27.05 2.98
N GLY A 131 -5.14 28.01 2.09
CA GLY A 131 -5.97 28.27 0.91
C GLY A 131 -6.00 27.13 -0.11
N ASP A 132 -5.02 26.21 -0.07
CA ASP A 132 -4.96 25.02 -0.91
C ASP A 132 -5.62 23.79 -0.25
N GLY A 133 -6.20 23.96 0.95
CA GLY A 133 -6.86 22.87 1.69
C GLY A 133 -5.90 21.89 2.38
N ARG A 134 -4.64 22.26 2.58
CA ARG A 134 -3.64 21.46 3.31
C ARG A 134 -3.74 21.80 4.79
N VAL A 135 -3.62 20.79 5.65
CA VAL A 135 -3.62 21.01 7.12
C VAL A 135 -2.31 21.67 7.51
N THR A 136 -2.34 22.92 7.97
CA THR A 136 -1.15 23.66 8.40
C THR A 136 -0.87 23.51 9.88
N SER A 137 -1.91 23.31 10.70
CA SER A 137 -1.73 22.97 12.11
C SER A 137 -2.94 22.22 12.68
N VAL A 138 -2.71 21.55 13.80
CA VAL A 138 -3.77 21.01 14.66
C VAL A 138 -3.55 21.51 16.07
N THR A 139 -4.53 22.23 16.63
CA THR A 139 -4.50 22.64 18.04
C THR A 139 -5.31 21.69 18.88
N PHE A 140 -4.86 21.45 20.11
CA PHE A 140 -5.45 20.46 21.01
C PHE A 140 -6.02 21.13 22.26
N SER A 141 -7.31 20.91 22.50
CA SER A 141 -8.00 21.35 23.72
C SER A 141 -8.25 20.14 24.63
N GLY A 142 -7.78 20.18 25.87
CA GLY A 142 -7.97 19.09 26.83
C GLY A 142 -7.11 17.83 26.59
N HIS A 143 -6.22 17.83 25.58
CA HIS A 143 -5.28 16.72 25.37
C HIS A 143 -4.19 16.73 26.46
N PRO A 144 -3.87 15.58 27.08
CA PRO A 144 -3.01 15.55 28.27
C PRO A 144 -1.53 15.89 27.99
N ARG A 145 -1.08 15.82 26.72
CA ARG A 145 0.35 15.92 26.37
C ARG A 145 0.68 16.96 25.30
N TYR A 146 -0.19 17.14 24.31
CA TYR A 146 0.09 17.93 23.11
C TYR A 146 -0.77 19.18 23.14
N ARG A 147 -0.17 20.32 22.80
CA ARG A 147 -0.84 21.63 22.73
C ARG A 147 -1.16 21.96 21.28
N GLU A 148 -0.21 21.73 20.38
CA GLU A 148 -0.33 22.06 18.96
C GLU A 148 0.66 21.22 18.15
N VAL A 149 0.34 20.94 16.90
CA VAL A 149 1.34 20.56 15.90
C VAL A 149 1.22 21.46 14.68
N CYS A 150 2.35 21.92 14.15
CA CYS A 150 2.44 22.74 12.94
C CYS A 150 3.14 21.95 11.82
N TYR A 151 2.73 22.16 10.58
CA TYR A 151 3.24 21.46 9.40
C TYR A 151 3.75 22.46 8.36
N ASP A 152 4.97 22.23 7.86
CA ASP A 152 5.58 23.00 6.77
C ASP A 152 5.46 22.22 5.46
N TYR A 153 5.23 22.91 4.35
CA TYR A 153 5.07 22.32 3.02
C TYR A 153 5.95 23.00 1.98
N ASP A 154 6.38 22.25 0.97
CA ASP A 154 7.00 22.83 -0.23
C ASP A 154 5.98 23.16 -1.33
N GLY A 155 6.46 23.75 -2.43
CA GLY A 155 5.64 24.14 -3.57
C GLY A 155 4.97 22.97 -4.30
N LEU A 156 5.39 21.72 -4.07
CA LEU A 156 4.76 20.51 -4.62
C LEU A 156 3.71 19.92 -3.66
N GLY A 157 3.48 20.54 -2.50
CA GLY A 157 2.55 20.05 -1.48
C GLY A 157 3.11 18.98 -0.58
N ARG A 158 4.42 18.70 -0.62
CA ARG A 158 5.05 17.70 0.25
C ARG A 158 5.35 18.32 1.60
N ARG A 159 5.02 17.62 2.68
CA ARG A 159 5.34 18.07 4.03
C ARG A 159 6.85 18.03 4.24
N THR A 160 7.49 19.18 4.48
CA THR A 160 8.94 19.30 4.69
C THR A 160 9.32 19.26 6.15
N ALA A 161 8.42 19.63 7.06
CA ALA A 161 8.61 19.45 8.49
C ALA A 161 7.30 19.33 9.27
N LYS A 162 7.40 18.81 10.49
CA LYS A 162 6.38 18.99 11.53
C LYS A 162 7.02 19.45 12.82
N THR A 163 6.34 20.31 13.58
CA THR A 163 6.77 20.76 14.90
C THR A 163 5.67 20.50 15.91
N VAL A 164 5.88 19.54 16.80
CA VAL A 164 4.96 19.16 17.87
C VAL A 164 5.29 19.95 19.12
N LYS A 165 4.29 20.67 19.65
CA LYS A 165 4.39 21.47 20.86
C LYS A 165 3.68 20.80 22.02
N HIS A 166 4.35 20.73 23.17
CA HIS A 166 3.83 20.03 24.34
C HIS A 166 3.15 20.98 25.31
N VAL A 167 2.23 20.43 26.13
CA VAL A 167 1.57 21.18 27.20
C VAL A 167 2.55 21.46 28.33
N SER A 168 3.36 20.46 28.71
CA SER A 168 4.36 20.59 29.75
C SER A 168 5.51 21.49 29.29
N PRO A 169 5.91 22.52 30.06
CA PRO A 169 7.06 23.35 29.73
C PRO A 169 8.39 22.60 29.85
N TYR A 170 8.40 21.41 30.47
CA TYR A 170 9.57 20.56 30.63
C TYR A 170 9.75 19.55 29.50
N GLU A 171 8.74 19.37 28.65
CA GLU A 171 8.86 18.57 27.43
C GLU A 171 9.09 19.55 26.25
N PRO A 172 10.31 19.62 25.69
CA PRO A 172 10.60 20.59 24.64
C PRO A 172 9.80 20.30 23.37
N ASP A 173 9.56 21.32 22.58
CA ASP A 173 8.98 21.18 21.25
C ASP A 173 9.87 20.28 20.38
N LYS A 174 9.24 19.38 19.62
CA LYS A 174 9.94 18.40 18.78
C LYS A 174 9.68 18.71 17.32
N ARG A 175 10.74 19.00 16.58
CA ARG A 175 10.72 19.13 15.13
C ARG A 175 11.15 17.82 14.46
N THR A 176 10.47 17.44 13.40
CA THR A 176 10.88 16.37 12.47
C THR A 176 10.94 16.97 11.07
N ASP A 177 12.10 16.88 10.42
CA ASP A 177 12.31 17.28 9.03
C ASP A 177 12.17 16.08 8.09
N PHE A 178 11.57 16.30 6.92
CA PHE A 178 11.25 15.27 5.92
C PHE A 178 11.94 15.58 4.59
N TYR A 179 12.54 14.56 4.00
CA TYR A 179 13.28 14.65 2.74
C TYR A 179 12.63 13.76 1.70
N TRP A 180 12.50 14.26 0.47
CA TRP A 180 11.67 13.63 -0.55
C TRP A 180 12.45 13.30 -1.83
N GLN A 181 12.13 12.17 -2.44
CA GLN A 181 12.51 11.81 -3.81
C GLN A 181 11.25 11.69 -4.66
N GLY A 182 11.00 12.70 -5.52
CA GLY A 182 9.69 12.86 -6.15
C GLY A 182 8.60 13.01 -5.08
N MET A 183 7.59 12.14 -5.11
CA MET A 183 6.51 12.09 -4.12
C MET A 183 6.70 11.00 -3.05
N ARG A 184 7.90 10.42 -2.93
CA ARG A 184 8.22 9.41 -1.92
C ARG A 184 9.07 9.98 -0.81
N LEU A 185 8.73 9.65 0.43
CA LEU A 185 9.54 10.01 1.59
C LEU A 185 10.87 9.24 1.53
N SER A 186 11.95 9.97 1.32
CA SER A 186 13.30 9.42 1.20
C SER A 186 13.99 9.33 2.56
N ALA A 187 13.82 10.34 3.42
CA ALA A 187 14.37 10.32 4.76
C ALA A 187 13.57 11.19 5.73
N GLU A 188 13.78 10.95 7.02
CA GLU A 188 13.28 11.81 8.10
C GLU A 188 14.32 11.98 9.21
N GLN A 189 14.27 13.11 9.90
CA GLN A 189 15.12 13.37 11.06
C GLN A 189 14.34 14.11 12.14
N GLY A 190 14.12 13.44 13.27
CA GLY A 190 13.57 14.05 14.47
C GLY A 190 14.63 14.81 15.28
N THR A 191 14.17 15.72 16.14
CA THR A 191 15.03 16.43 17.09
C THR A 191 15.70 15.43 18.03
N HIS A 192 17.04 15.41 18.04
CA HIS A 192 17.86 14.42 18.77
C HIS A 192 17.71 12.96 18.29
N GLU A 193 17.13 12.74 17.11
CA GLU A 193 17.06 11.41 16.48
C GLU A 193 18.05 11.29 15.31
N ALA A 194 18.43 10.06 15.02
CA ALA A 194 19.21 9.71 13.85
C ALA A 194 18.44 9.98 12.56
N LEU A 195 19.17 10.45 11.53
CA LEU A 195 18.65 10.52 10.17
C LEU A 195 18.29 9.11 9.68
N THR A 196 17.03 8.92 9.35
CA THR A 196 16.44 7.65 8.92
C THR A 196 16.14 7.71 7.44
N PHE A 197 16.77 6.84 6.65
CA PHE A 197 16.51 6.69 5.21
C PHE A 197 15.53 5.56 4.94
N HIS A 198 14.62 5.76 3.99
CA HIS A 198 13.62 4.79 3.55
C HIS A 198 13.89 4.34 2.11
N PHE A 199 13.86 3.03 1.89
CA PHE A 199 14.04 2.42 0.57
C PHE A 199 12.77 1.65 0.19
N TYR A 200 12.43 1.69 -1.10
CA TYR A 200 11.18 1.12 -1.63
C TYR A 200 11.45 0.10 -2.73
N HIS A 201 10.48 -0.76 -3.00
CA HIS A 201 10.55 -1.69 -4.13
C HIS A 201 10.42 -0.95 -5.47
N GLY A 202 11.53 -0.79 -6.19
CA GLY A 202 11.56 -0.12 -7.50
C GLY A 202 10.93 1.27 -7.44
N GLU A 203 10.00 1.56 -8.35
CA GLU A 203 9.23 2.83 -8.38
C GLU A 203 7.90 2.78 -7.61
N SER A 204 7.71 1.79 -6.74
CA SER A 204 6.50 1.70 -5.88
C SER A 204 6.63 2.54 -4.61
N HIS A 205 5.53 2.61 -3.85
CA HIS A 205 5.48 3.17 -2.50
C HIS A 205 5.48 2.07 -1.42
N THR A 206 5.76 0.81 -1.79
CA THR A 206 5.89 -0.29 -0.83
C THR A 206 7.29 -0.25 -0.20
N PRO A 207 7.39 -0.05 1.13
CA PRO A 207 8.68 0.02 1.80
C PRO A 207 9.38 -1.34 1.75
N LEU A 208 10.68 -1.30 1.49
CA LEU A 208 11.57 -2.46 1.36
C LEU A 208 12.56 -2.52 2.52
N ALA A 209 13.17 -1.39 2.88
CA ALA A 209 14.16 -1.31 3.94
C ALA A 209 14.24 0.10 4.52
N ARG A 210 14.85 0.22 5.70
CA ARG A 210 15.28 1.51 6.27
C ARG A 210 16.68 1.44 6.83
N TYR A 211 17.37 2.57 6.86
CA TYR A 211 18.71 2.71 7.43
C TYR A 211 18.75 3.89 8.38
N ASP A 212 19.18 3.67 9.62
CA ASP A 212 19.24 4.71 10.64
C ASP A 212 20.70 5.07 10.93
N SER A 213 21.08 6.32 10.66
CA SER A 213 22.48 6.75 10.64
C SER A 213 23.20 6.59 11.98
N GLY A 214 22.49 6.79 13.10
CA GLY A 214 23.05 6.73 14.45
C GLY A 214 23.32 5.31 14.96
N GLU A 215 22.72 4.28 14.35
CA GLU A 215 22.96 2.87 14.72
C GLU A 215 23.75 2.10 13.65
N GLY A 216 23.98 2.66 12.46
CA GLY A 216 24.73 2.02 11.38
C GLY A 216 24.09 0.74 10.81
N GLY A 217 22.81 0.49 11.11
CA GLY A 217 22.11 -0.75 10.80
C GLY A 217 21.09 -0.61 9.68
N MET A 218 21.08 -1.57 8.74
CA MET A 218 19.98 -1.73 7.79
C MET A 218 18.88 -2.58 8.45
N ARG A 219 17.62 -2.18 8.28
CA ARG A 219 16.44 -2.94 8.70
C ARG A 219 15.60 -3.27 7.49
N TYR A 220 15.18 -4.51 7.37
CA TYR A 220 14.37 -5.00 6.25
C TYR A 220 12.89 -4.95 6.63
N VAL A 221 12.08 -4.36 5.76
CA VAL A 221 10.65 -4.15 5.97
C VAL A 221 9.87 -5.33 5.40
N HIS A 222 9.03 -5.94 6.23
CA HIS A 222 8.12 -7.01 5.83
C HIS A 222 6.71 -6.46 5.63
N ALA A 223 6.46 -5.84 4.48
CA ALA A 223 5.19 -5.19 4.17
C ALA A 223 4.07 -6.16 3.74
N GLU A 224 2.81 -5.81 4.00
CA GLU A 224 1.63 -6.43 3.37
C GLU A 224 1.47 -6.02 1.89
N VAL A 225 0.50 -6.63 1.21
CA VAL A 225 0.16 -6.33 -0.20
C VAL A 225 -0.17 -4.85 -0.43
N ASN A 226 -0.82 -4.21 0.53
CA ASN A 226 -1.14 -2.77 0.52
C ASN A 226 0.03 -1.87 0.99
N GLY A 227 1.22 -2.45 1.18
CA GLY A 227 2.42 -1.74 1.62
C GLY A 227 2.56 -1.51 3.12
N MET A 228 1.58 -1.91 3.94
CA MET A 228 1.66 -1.73 5.39
C MET A 228 2.80 -2.54 6.01
N PRO A 229 3.77 -1.92 6.70
CA PRO A 229 4.78 -2.67 7.46
C PRO A 229 4.15 -3.59 8.49
N GLN A 230 4.58 -4.87 8.54
CA GLN A 230 4.16 -5.83 9.58
C GLN A 230 5.32 -6.34 10.42
N ALA A 231 6.55 -6.11 10.00
CA ALA A 231 7.73 -6.34 10.81
C ALA A 231 8.91 -5.55 10.24
N LEU A 232 9.88 -5.27 11.11
CA LEU A 232 11.25 -4.94 10.73
C LEU A 232 12.18 -6.02 11.24
N SER A 233 13.10 -6.47 10.40
CA SER A 233 14.19 -7.35 10.83
C SER A 233 15.57 -6.71 10.68
N ASP A 234 16.48 -7.04 11.58
CA ASP A 234 17.91 -6.66 11.47
C ASP A 234 18.63 -7.52 10.40
N ARG A 235 19.97 -7.38 10.32
CA ARG A 235 20.81 -8.09 9.35
C ARG A 235 20.93 -9.58 9.67
N GLU A 236 20.75 -9.94 10.93
CA GLU A 236 20.77 -11.29 11.46
C GLU A 236 19.41 -12.00 11.27
N GLY A 237 18.37 -11.24 10.87
CA GLY A 237 17.02 -11.73 10.64
C GLY A 237 16.14 -11.72 11.89
N ASN A 238 16.58 -11.14 13.00
CA ASN A 238 15.76 -11.00 14.19
C ASN A 238 14.71 -9.91 13.98
N THR A 239 13.49 -10.13 14.47
CA THR A 239 12.47 -9.07 14.46
C THR A 239 12.79 -8.01 15.52
N VAL A 240 12.97 -6.77 15.06
CA VAL A 240 13.27 -5.60 15.90
C VAL A 240 12.08 -4.65 16.05
N TRP A 241 11.05 -4.80 15.21
CA TRP A 241 9.78 -4.09 15.37
C TRP A 241 8.64 -4.92 14.79
N ARG A 242 7.45 -4.87 15.40
CA ARG A 242 6.20 -5.39 14.83
C ARG A 242 4.97 -4.70 15.43
N PRO A 243 3.87 -4.55 14.67
CA PRO A 243 2.62 -4.11 15.22
C PRO A 243 1.88 -5.25 15.93
N LEU A 244 1.03 -4.90 16.87
CA LEU A 244 0.11 -5.78 17.59
C LEU A 244 -1.30 -5.19 17.50
N HIS A 245 -2.31 -6.05 17.35
CA HIS A 245 -3.71 -5.63 17.27
C HIS A 245 -3.95 -4.57 16.16
N THR A 246 -3.47 -4.88 14.95
CA THR A 246 -3.69 -4.04 13.77
C THR A 246 -5.13 -4.16 13.30
N GLY A 247 -5.80 -3.03 13.05
CA GLY A 247 -7.14 -2.94 12.46
C GLY A 247 -7.11 -2.98 10.93
N LEU A 248 -8.26 -3.28 10.31
CA LEU A 248 -8.37 -3.36 8.84
C LEU A 248 -7.93 -2.07 8.11
N PHE A 249 -8.24 -0.91 8.68
CA PHE A 249 -8.00 0.42 8.11
C PHE A 249 -6.68 1.05 8.58
N GLY A 250 -5.71 0.24 8.97
CA GLY A 250 -4.36 0.71 9.28
C GLY A 250 -4.14 1.26 10.70
N VAL A 251 -5.16 1.19 11.58
CA VAL A 251 -4.99 1.47 13.02
C VAL A 251 -4.03 0.43 13.61
N ILE A 252 -2.97 0.87 14.30
CA ILE A 252 -2.12 0.01 15.12
C ILE A 252 -2.38 0.39 16.58
N ARG A 253 -2.91 -0.55 17.39
CA ARG A 253 -3.25 -0.26 18.80
C ARG A 253 -2.06 -0.41 19.74
N ARG A 254 -1.12 -1.29 19.39
CA ARG A 254 0.11 -1.51 20.15
C ARG A 254 1.22 -1.92 19.19
N GLU A 255 2.46 -1.68 19.58
CA GLU A 255 3.63 -2.18 18.87
C GLU A 255 4.65 -2.73 19.86
N GLU A 256 5.51 -3.62 19.37
CA GLU A 256 6.72 -4.05 20.04
C GLU A 256 7.90 -3.50 19.25
N SER A 257 8.79 -2.77 19.93
CA SER A 257 9.98 -2.19 19.33
C SER A 257 11.21 -2.45 20.18
N ARG A 258 12.27 -2.90 19.52
CA ARG A 258 13.65 -3.01 20.04
C ARG A 258 14.60 -2.07 19.30
N LEU A 259 14.06 -1.16 18.49
CA LEU A 259 14.83 -0.09 17.88
C LEU A 259 15.37 0.82 18.99
N SER A 260 16.54 1.44 18.77
CA SER A 260 17.07 2.44 19.69
C SER A 260 16.07 3.58 19.90
N PRO A 261 16.01 4.16 21.12
CA PRO A 261 15.23 5.36 21.39
C PRO A 261 15.70 6.58 20.58
N TYR A 262 16.90 6.53 20.01
CA TYR A 262 17.45 7.58 19.13
C TYR A 262 17.15 7.32 17.64
N ALA A 263 16.56 6.18 17.28
CA ALA A 263 16.10 5.93 15.91
C ALA A 263 14.66 6.42 15.75
N ALA A 264 14.30 6.90 14.55
CA ALA A 264 12.93 7.27 14.27
C ALA A 264 11.98 6.08 14.49
N ARG A 265 10.79 6.31 15.01
CA ARG A 265 9.75 5.27 15.12
C ARG A 265 9.36 4.72 13.74
N GLN A 266 8.76 3.54 13.69
CA GLN A 266 8.19 3.03 12.44
C GLN A 266 6.82 3.68 12.18
N ASN A 267 6.85 4.82 11.50
CA ASN A 267 5.66 5.61 11.23
C ASN A 267 5.00 5.30 9.88
N LEU A 268 5.63 4.53 8.99
CA LEU A 268 4.98 4.17 7.73
C LEU A 268 3.72 3.31 7.96
N ARG A 269 2.68 3.57 7.18
CA ARG A 269 1.38 2.86 7.20
C ARG A 269 1.10 2.25 5.84
N PHE A 270 -0.11 2.36 5.28
CA PHE A 270 -0.34 1.93 3.90
C PHE A 270 0.65 2.61 2.94
N ALA A 271 0.85 2.04 1.76
CA ALA A 271 1.80 2.59 0.79
C ALA A 271 1.54 4.08 0.56
N GLY A 272 2.55 4.92 0.84
CA GLY A 272 2.47 6.39 0.74
C GLY A 272 2.10 7.13 2.03
N GLN A 273 1.67 6.43 3.09
CA GLN A 273 1.19 7.04 4.33
C GLN A 273 2.25 7.10 5.44
N TYR A 274 2.20 8.18 6.20
CA TYR A 274 3.00 8.43 7.40
C TYR A 274 2.08 8.69 8.61
N TYR A 275 2.31 7.99 9.72
CA TYR A 275 1.53 8.14 10.95
C TYR A 275 1.99 9.30 11.81
N ASP A 276 1.05 10.16 12.18
CA ASP A 276 1.26 11.23 13.14
C ASP A 276 0.68 10.83 14.50
N GLU A 277 1.57 10.50 15.46
CA GLU A 277 1.16 10.05 16.79
C GLU A 277 0.28 11.08 17.53
N GLU A 278 0.54 12.37 17.27
CA GLU A 278 -0.10 13.46 17.98
C GLU A 278 -1.58 13.63 17.61
N THR A 279 -1.95 13.36 16.36
CA THR A 279 -3.34 13.43 15.88
C THR A 279 -3.99 12.05 15.77
N GLY A 280 -3.19 11.00 15.61
CA GLY A 280 -3.64 9.67 15.22
C GLY A 280 -4.05 9.57 13.74
N LEU A 281 -3.90 10.63 12.95
CA LEU A 281 -4.16 10.64 11.51
C LEU A 281 -2.94 10.12 10.75
N HIS A 282 -3.17 9.70 9.51
CA HIS A 282 -2.11 9.33 8.60
C HIS A 282 -1.97 10.43 7.54
N TYR A 283 -0.81 11.08 7.50
CA TYR A 283 -0.45 11.97 6.41
C TYR A 283 -0.28 11.13 5.14
N ASN A 284 -1.11 11.42 4.13
CA ASN A 284 -0.90 11.03 2.75
C ASN A 284 -0.52 12.32 1.98
N PRO A 285 0.36 12.27 0.97
CA PRO A 285 1.01 13.48 0.46
C PRO A 285 0.07 14.67 0.17
N LEU A 286 -1.14 14.41 -0.34
CA LEU A 286 -2.12 15.45 -0.70
C LEU A 286 -3.37 15.47 0.18
N ARG A 287 -3.56 14.52 1.11
CA ARG A 287 -4.73 14.43 2.00
C ARG A 287 -4.38 13.76 3.33
N TYR A 288 -5.08 14.10 4.40
CA TYR A 288 -5.00 13.34 5.65
C TYR A 288 -6.02 12.21 5.64
N TYR A 289 -5.59 11.02 6.05
CA TYR A 289 -6.42 9.84 6.18
C TYR A 289 -6.71 9.58 7.66
N ASP A 290 -8.00 9.39 7.98
CA ASP A 290 -8.42 8.98 9.31
C ASP A 290 -8.65 7.45 9.32
N PRO A 291 -7.76 6.67 9.94
CA PRO A 291 -7.91 5.22 9.98
C PRO A 291 -9.11 4.77 10.83
N GLY A 292 -9.71 5.65 11.65
CA GLY A 292 -10.92 5.38 12.40
C GLY A 292 -12.18 5.31 11.53
N SER A 293 -12.25 6.11 10.46
CA SER A 293 -13.35 6.14 9.49
C SER A 293 -13.03 5.33 8.24
N GLY A 294 -11.74 5.07 7.97
CA GLY A 294 -11.32 4.43 6.73
C GLY A 294 -11.40 5.36 5.53
N SER A 295 -11.48 6.68 5.75
CA SER A 295 -11.64 7.72 4.72
C SER A 295 -10.67 8.89 4.92
N PHE A 296 -10.55 9.73 3.90
CA PHE A 296 -9.83 11.00 3.98
C PHE A 296 -10.63 12.04 4.79
N THR A 297 -9.91 13.02 5.34
CA THR A 297 -10.47 14.12 6.13
C THR A 297 -10.76 15.37 5.28
N GLN A 298 -10.44 15.32 3.99
CA GLN A 298 -10.74 16.36 3.00
C GLN A 298 -11.36 15.72 1.74
N PRO A 299 -12.22 16.45 1.02
CA PRO A 299 -12.70 16.01 -0.28
C PRO A 299 -11.53 15.87 -1.25
N ASP A 300 -11.68 14.98 -2.23
CA ASP A 300 -10.68 14.77 -3.26
C ASP A 300 -10.39 16.07 -4.04
N PRO A 301 -9.14 16.57 -4.08
CA PRO A 301 -8.83 17.81 -4.79
C PRO A 301 -8.95 17.67 -6.32
N ILE A 302 -8.99 16.46 -6.87
CA ILE A 302 -9.32 16.23 -8.29
C ILE A 302 -10.81 15.92 -8.50
N GLY A 303 -11.63 16.05 -7.47
CA GLY A 303 -13.08 15.87 -7.49
C GLY A 303 -13.50 14.47 -7.91
N LEU A 304 -14.56 14.38 -8.70
CA LEU A 304 -15.14 13.11 -9.16
C LEU A 304 -14.20 12.26 -10.03
N ARG A 305 -13.05 12.81 -10.46
CA ARG A 305 -12.01 12.03 -11.15
C ARG A 305 -11.31 11.03 -10.23
N GLY A 306 -11.28 11.29 -8.91
CA GLY A 306 -10.77 10.36 -7.90
C GLY A 306 -11.76 9.27 -7.52
N GLY A 307 -13.06 9.52 -7.72
CA GLY A 307 -14.16 8.60 -7.43
C GLY A 307 -15.45 9.36 -7.09
N ILE A 308 -16.57 8.63 -7.05
CA ILE A 308 -17.88 9.21 -6.71
C ILE A 308 -17.98 9.65 -5.25
N ASN A 309 -17.33 8.93 -4.34
CA ASN A 309 -17.21 9.29 -2.94
C ASN A 309 -15.89 10.05 -2.76
N LEU A 310 -15.99 11.34 -2.49
CA LEU A 310 -14.84 12.25 -2.44
C LEU A 310 -13.90 12.00 -1.26
N TYR A 311 -14.31 11.22 -0.27
CA TYR A 311 -13.51 10.89 0.92
C TYR A 311 -12.98 9.46 0.90
N ALA A 312 -13.37 8.63 -0.06
CA ALA A 312 -12.99 7.22 -0.07
C ALA A 312 -11.47 7.05 -0.24
N TYR A 313 -10.86 6.20 0.59
CA TYR A 313 -9.48 5.75 0.39
C TYR A 313 -9.35 4.79 -0.80
N GLY A 314 -10.35 3.92 -0.96
CA GLY A 314 -10.43 2.95 -2.05
C GLY A 314 -11.47 1.88 -1.72
N PRO A 315 -11.86 1.05 -2.71
CA PRO A 315 -12.93 0.06 -2.53
C PRO A 315 -12.64 -0.98 -1.44
N ASN A 316 -11.36 -1.36 -1.29
CA ASN A 316 -10.93 -2.34 -0.30
C ASN A 316 -9.48 -2.09 0.14
N PRO A 317 -9.22 -1.77 1.42
CA PRO A 317 -7.88 -1.41 1.90
C PRO A 317 -6.89 -2.58 1.95
N LEU A 318 -7.34 -3.83 1.76
CA LEU A 318 -6.45 -5.01 1.77
C LEU A 318 -5.56 -5.09 0.53
N THR A 319 -6.05 -4.62 -0.62
CA THR A 319 -5.38 -4.80 -1.91
C THR A 319 -5.24 -3.52 -2.71
N TRP A 320 -6.03 -2.49 -2.40
CA TRP A 320 -5.92 -1.17 -3.01
C TRP A 320 -5.02 -0.29 -2.18
N ILE A 321 -4.29 0.58 -2.86
CA ILE A 321 -3.46 1.61 -2.25
C ILE A 321 -3.76 2.95 -2.92
N ASP A 322 -3.72 4.05 -2.16
CA ASP A 322 -3.73 5.40 -2.73
C ASP A 322 -2.47 6.14 -2.26
N PRO A 323 -1.33 6.03 -2.97
CA PRO A 323 -0.06 6.55 -2.47
C PRO A 323 0.06 8.07 -2.45
N LEU A 324 -0.79 8.77 -3.21
CA LEU A 324 -0.77 10.24 -3.27
C LEU A 324 -1.93 10.85 -2.50
N GLY A 325 -3.01 10.10 -2.30
CA GLY A 325 -4.27 10.62 -1.79
C GLY A 325 -5.06 11.30 -2.90
N LEU A 326 -5.16 10.69 -4.08
CA LEU A 326 -5.91 11.23 -5.24
C LEU A 326 -6.74 10.17 -5.96
N SER A 327 -6.23 8.96 -6.06
CA SER A 327 -6.92 7.90 -6.78
C SER A 327 -6.36 6.55 -6.35
N PRO A 328 -7.23 5.63 -5.92
CA PRO A 328 -6.80 4.30 -5.52
C PRO A 328 -6.32 3.50 -6.73
N VAL A 329 -5.19 2.83 -6.57
CA VAL A 329 -4.58 1.94 -7.55
C VAL A 329 -4.64 0.51 -7.04
N SER A 330 -5.06 -0.42 -7.89
CA SER A 330 -4.97 -1.86 -7.65
C SER A 330 -3.91 -2.49 -8.55
N PRO A 331 -3.15 -3.50 -8.11
CA PRO A 331 -2.25 -4.25 -8.99
C PRO A 331 -2.93 -4.90 -10.22
N LYS A 332 -4.28 -4.97 -10.27
CA LYS A 332 -5.07 -5.45 -11.42
C LYS A 332 -5.28 -4.39 -12.54
N THR A 333 -4.83 -3.15 -12.36
CA THR A 333 -5.12 -2.01 -13.24
C THR A 333 -4.19 -1.85 -14.46
N VAL A 334 -3.34 -2.83 -14.77
CA VAL A 334 -2.51 -2.73 -16.00
C VAL A 334 -3.44 -2.71 -17.23
N LEU A 335 -3.39 -1.64 -17.99
CA LEU A 335 -4.22 -1.37 -19.16
C LEU A 335 -3.62 -1.99 -20.43
N TYR A 336 -4.45 -2.21 -21.44
CA TYR A 336 -4.03 -2.68 -22.76
C TYR A 336 -3.50 -1.52 -23.60
N SER A 337 -2.37 -1.70 -24.27
CA SER A 337 -1.87 -0.68 -25.21
C SER A 337 -2.60 -0.68 -26.56
N GLN A 338 -3.27 -1.76 -26.93
CA GLN A 338 -3.87 -1.94 -28.26
C GLN A 338 -5.38 -2.15 -28.15
N ASN A 339 -6.11 -1.75 -29.19
CA ASN A 339 -7.55 -2.01 -29.31
C ASN A 339 -7.86 -3.49 -29.55
N ASP A 340 -6.93 -4.19 -30.22
CA ASP A 340 -7.11 -5.58 -30.60
C ASP A 340 -5.76 -6.33 -30.68
N ILE A 341 -5.83 -7.66 -30.56
CA ILE A 341 -4.69 -8.57 -30.63
C ILE A 341 -4.95 -9.75 -31.55
N ASN A 342 -3.88 -10.27 -32.16
CA ASN A 342 -3.92 -11.55 -32.86
C ASN A 342 -3.91 -12.70 -31.83
N PRO A 343 -4.77 -13.73 -31.98
CA PRO A 343 -4.86 -14.87 -31.06
C PRO A 343 -3.65 -15.80 -31.05
N ILE A 344 -2.67 -15.62 -31.93
CA ILE A 344 -1.49 -16.48 -32.06
C ILE A 344 -0.23 -15.71 -31.60
N PHE A 345 0.59 -16.37 -30.79
CA PHE A 345 1.91 -15.92 -30.35
C PHE A 345 2.95 -16.10 -31.46
N ASP A 346 4.10 -15.43 -31.34
CA ASP A 346 5.13 -15.45 -32.39
C ASP A 346 5.79 -16.84 -32.55
N ASP A 347 5.63 -17.72 -31.56
CA ASP A 347 6.05 -19.12 -31.57
C ASP A 347 4.97 -20.11 -32.04
N GLY A 348 3.84 -19.60 -32.55
CA GLY A 348 2.73 -20.39 -33.08
C GLY A 348 1.72 -20.90 -32.05
N ARG A 349 1.96 -20.72 -30.74
CA ARG A 349 1.00 -21.12 -29.70
C ARG A 349 -0.22 -20.20 -29.71
N SER A 350 -1.41 -20.70 -29.34
CA SER A 350 -2.60 -19.85 -29.24
C SER A 350 -2.76 -19.23 -27.84
N ILE A 351 -3.38 -18.04 -27.80
CA ILE A 351 -3.85 -17.40 -26.56
C ILE A 351 -4.82 -18.31 -25.82
N ASN A 352 -5.67 -19.05 -26.55
CA ASN A 352 -6.60 -19.99 -25.92
C ASN A 352 -5.86 -21.14 -25.23
N ASP A 353 -4.77 -21.66 -25.80
CA ASP A 353 -3.96 -22.69 -25.13
C ASP A 353 -3.35 -22.16 -23.83
N LEU A 354 -2.80 -20.94 -23.88
CA LEU A 354 -2.27 -20.29 -22.69
C LEU A 354 -3.38 -20.06 -21.66
N LYS A 355 -4.53 -19.52 -22.08
CA LYS A 355 -5.70 -19.30 -21.22
C LYS A 355 -6.18 -20.61 -20.58
N HIS A 356 -6.36 -21.68 -21.36
CA HIS A 356 -6.75 -23.00 -20.86
C HIS A 356 -5.73 -23.54 -19.87
N ARG A 357 -4.44 -23.41 -20.18
CA ARG A 357 -3.38 -23.84 -19.27
C ARG A 357 -3.39 -23.03 -17.97
N LEU A 358 -3.62 -21.72 -18.03
CA LEU A 358 -3.72 -20.84 -16.86
C LEU A 358 -4.99 -21.10 -16.04
N ILE A 359 -6.10 -21.46 -16.68
CA ILE A 359 -7.33 -21.87 -15.98
C ILE A 359 -7.09 -23.19 -15.22
N ASN A 360 -6.40 -24.15 -15.86
CA ASN A 360 -6.14 -25.45 -15.27
C ASN A 360 -5.01 -25.43 -14.22
N ASP A 361 -3.98 -24.62 -14.44
CA ASP A 361 -2.85 -24.39 -13.54
C ASP A 361 -2.50 -22.89 -13.49
N PRO A 362 -3.13 -22.13 -12.57
CA PRO A 362 -2.82 -20.71 -12.39
C PRO A 362 -1.35 -20.43 -12.04
N SER A 363 -0.63 -21.40 -11.48
CA SER A 363 0.79 -21.23 -11.12
C SER A 363 1.70 -21.20 -12.35
N TYR A 364 1.23 -21.73 -13.48
CA TYR A 364 1.92 -21.71 -14.76
C TYR A 364 2.29 -20.29 -15.21
N ILE A 365 1.57 -19.26 -14.75
CA ILE A 365 1.91 -17.86 -15.05
C ILE A 365 3.34 -17.49 -14.64
N ASN A 366 3.90 -18.13 -13.61
CA ASN A 366 5.28 -17.88 -13.15
C ASN A 366 6.35 -18.53 -14.03
N GLN A 367 5.94 -19.45 -14.92
CA GLN A 367 6.82 -20.09 -15.91
C GLN A 367 6.79 -19.35 -17.25
N VAL A 368 5.88 -18.39 -17.41
CA VAL A 368 5.76 -17.55 -18.59
C VAL A 368 6.59 -16.28 -18.39
N GLU A 369 7.10 -15.71 -19.49
CA GLU A 369 7.78 -14.43 -19.43
C GLU A 369 6.93 -13.36 -18.74
N PRO A 370 7.53 -12.55 -17.84
CA PRO A 370 6.86 -11.42 -17.22
C PRO A 370 6.35 -10.42 -18.25
N ILE A 371 5.17 -9.85 -18.01
CA ILE A 371 4.61 -8.79 -18.84
C ILE A 371 5.47 -7.54 -18.72
N ARG A 372 5.96 -7.07 -19.86
CA ARG A 372 6.60 -5.76 -19.97
C ARG A 372 5.53 -4.69 -19.84
N LYS A 373 5.75 -3.76 -18.93
CA LYS A 373 4.87 -2.60 -18.69
C LYS A 373 5.61 -1.29 -18.88
N VAL A 374 4.87 -0.26 -19.26
CA VAL A 374 5.35 1.10 -19.47
C VAL A 374 4.39 2.10 -18.84
N ARG A 375 4.91 3.18 -18.25
CA ARG A 375 4.07 4.24 -17.68
C ARG A 375 3.63 5.18 -18.79
N MET A 376 2.47 5.78 -18.61
CA MET A 376 1.99 6.89 -19.43
C MET A 376 3.07 7.97 -19.64
N LEU A 377 3.78 8.34 -18.57
CA LEU A 377 4.81 9.39 -18.59
C LEU A 377 6.06 9.03 -19.40
N ASP A 378 6.32 7.73 -19.63
CA ASP A 378 7.48 7.28 -20.42
C ASP A 378 7.16 7.22 -21.93
N LEU A 379 5.92 7.56 -22.34
CA LEU A 379 5.50 7.55 -23.74
C LEU A 379 5.77 8.90 -24.42
N PRO A 380 5.91 8.93 -25.75
CA PRO A 380 5.97 10.18 -26.51
C PRO A 380 4.76 11.09 -26.27
N ALA A 381 4.94 12.40 -26.26
CA ALA A 381 3.91 13.39 -25.90
C ALA A 381 2.62 13.24 -26.73
N ASN A 382 2.75 13.00 -28.03
CA ASN A 382 1.61 12.77 -28.93
C ASN A 382 0.79 11.52 -28.56
N VAL A 383 1.44 10.48 -28.02
CA VAL A 383 0.75 9.27 -27.53
C VAL A 383 0.06 9.56 -26.20
N GLN A 384 0.70 10.34 -25.32
CA GLN A 384 0.11 10.75 -24.05
C GLN A 384 -1.17 11.57 -24.28
N GLU A 385 -1.13 12.59 -25.15
CA GLU A 385 -2.30 13.41 -25.48
C GLU A 385 -3.45 12.58 -26.03
N ARG A 386 -3.16 11.64 -26.93
CA ARG A 386 -4.15 10.73 -27.51
C ARG A 386 -4.77 9.82 -26.45
N LEU A 387 -3.97 9.25 -25.55
CA LEU A 387 -4.48 8.36 -24.50
C LEU A 387 -5.32 9.13 -23.48
N LEU A 388 -4.93 10.37 -23.14
CA LEU A 388 -5.72 11.24 -22.27
C LEU A 388 -7.09 11.56 -22.88
N SER A 389 -7.15 11.86 -24.18
CA SER A 389 -8.43 12.15 -24.85
C SER A 389 -9.36 10.92 -24.96
N GLN A 390 -8.79 9.72 -24.85
CA GLN A 390 -9.52 8.44 -24.81
C GLN A 390 -9.93 8.01 -23.39
N GLY A 391 -9.69 8.85 -22.38
CA GLY A 391 -10.08 8.58 -21.00
C GLY A 391 -9.00 7.93 -20.12
N ALA A 392 -7.79 7.70 -20.64
CA ALA A 392 -6.70 7.20 -19.81
C ALA A 392 -6.25 8.26 -18.79
N HIS A 393 -5.74 7.82 -17.64
CA HIS A 393 -5.19 8.70 -16.61
C HIS A 393 -3.71 9.01 -16.85
N LYS A 394 -3.23 10.17 -16.40
CA LYS A 394 -1.81 10.59 -16.49
C LYS A 394 -0.83 9.64 -15.77
N HIS A 395 -1.34 8.79 -14.88
CA HIS A 395 -0.56 7.77 -14.15
C HIS A 395 -0.89 6.34 -14.58
N SER A 396 -1.60 6.17 -15.70
CA SER A 396 -1.90 4.84 -16.24
C SER A 396 -0.63 4.04 -16.55
N VAL A 397 -0.74 2.74 -16.40
CA VAL A 397 0.32 1.77 -16.73
C VAL A 397 -0.22 0.83 -17.79
N PHE A 398 0.51 0.71 -18.89
CA PHE A 398 0.10 -0.08 -20.04
C PHE A 398 0.99 -1.31 -20.20
N SER A 399 0.38 -2.41 -20.63
CA SER A 399 1.08 -3.61 -21.03
C SER A 399 1.62 -3.47 -22.45
N LEU A 400 2.87 -3.89 -22.65
CA LEU A 400 3.47 -4.13 -23.96
C LEU A 400 3.26 -5.56 -24.43
N ASP A 401 2.73 -6.46 -23.60
CA ASP A 401 2.50 -7.88 -23.91
C ASP A 401 1.01 -8.25 -23.77
N ASN A 402 0.16 -7.53 -24.51
CA ASN A 402 -1.31 -7.60 -24.37
C ASN A 402 -1.89 -9.00 -24.51
N ARG A 403 -1.31 -9.89 -25.33
CA ARG A 403 -1.75 -11.28 -25.47
C ARG A 403 -1.62 -12.06 -24.16
N ARG A 404 -0.48 -11.91 -23.48
CA ARG A 404 -0.24 -12.53 -22.16
C ARG A 404 -1.13 -11.88 -21.10
N LEU A 405 -1.26 -10.56 -21.13
CA LEU A 405 -2.17 -9.84 -20.22
C LEU A 405 -3.61 -10.32 -20.36
N TYR A 406 -4.09 -10.43 -21.60
CA TYR A 406 -5.44 -10.88 -21.92
C TYR A 406 -5.66 -12.32 -21.47
N ALA A 407 -4.80 -13.26 -21.87
CA ALA A 407 -4.89 -14.65 -21.44
C ALA A 407 -4.93 -14.78 -19.91
N ALA A 408 -4.10 -14.00 -19.22
CA ALA A 408 -4.05 -13.96 -17.77
C ALA A 408 -5.32 -13.35 -17.15
N LYS A 409 -5.82 -12.22 -17.66
CA LYS A 409 -7.06 -11.58 -17.17
C LYS A 409 -8.28 -12.48 -17.40
N GLU A 410 -8.42 -13.06 -18.59
CA GLU A 410 -9.52 -13.97 -18.94
C GLU A 410 -9.46 -15.28 -18.14
N ALA A 411 -8.26 -15.77 -17.83
CA ALA A 411 -8.06 -16.91 -16.95
C ALA A 411 -8.23 -16.55 -15.45
N GLY A 412 -8.58 -15.30 -15.11
CA GLY A 412 -8.76 -14.84 -13.73
C GLY A 412 -7.45 -14.70 -12.94
N ILE A 413 -6.29 -14.64 -13.60
CA ILE A 413 -4.99 -14.56 -12.92
C ILE A 413 -4.83 -13.18 -12.25
N SER A 414 -4.90 -13.17 -10.92
CA SER A 414 -4.89 -11.95 -10.12
C SER A 414 -3.51 -11.35 -9.88
N LYS A 415 -2.44 -12.15 -10.03
CA LYS A 415 -1.05 -11.72 -9.92
C LYS A 415 -0.29 -12.13 -11.16
N ILE A 416 -0.03 -11.15 -12.02
CA ILE A 416 0.64 -11.38 -13.28
C ILE A 416 2.08 -10.90 -13.12
N PRO A 417 3.09 -11.78 -13.23
CA PRO A 417 4.48 -11.38 -13.24
C PRO A 417 4.67 -10.26 -14.26
N SER A 418 5.21 -9.14 -13.82
CA SER A 418 5.44 -7.98 -14.68
C SER A 418 6.74 -7.31 -14.33
N ARG A 419 7.37 -6.70 -15.34
CA ARG A 419 8.58 -5.89 -15.19
C ARG A 419 8.47 -4.64 -16.02
N TRP A 420 9.16 -3.58 -15.61
CA TRP A 420 9.27 -2.39 -16.43
C TRP A 420 10.07 -2.69 -17.70
N ALA A 421 9.63 -2.15 -18.82
CA ALA A 421 10.39 -2.19 -20.07
C ALA A 421 11.66 -1.34 -19.92
N THR A 422 12.78 -1.81 -20.46
CA THR A 422 14.01 -1.03 -20.45
C THR A 422 13.97 0.06 -21.53
N PRO A 423 14.77 1.14 -21.41
CA PRO A 423 14.85 2.15 -22.46
C PRO A 423 15.24 1.58 -23.84
N ALA A 424 16.11 0.57 -23.86
CA ALA A 424 16.50 -0.12 -25.09
C ALA A 424 15.31 -0.88 -25.72
N GLU A 425 14.54 -1.62 -24.93
CA GLU A 425 13.33 -2.31 -25.41
C GLU A 425 12.27 -1.34 -25.93
N LEU A 426 12.12 -0.17 -25.29
CA LEU A 426 11.21 0.87 -25.74
C LEU A 426 11.65 1.50 -27.07
N ALA A 427 12.95 1.66 -27.29
CA ALA A 427 13.51 2.20 -28.53
C ALA A 427 13.31 1.25 -29.73
N GLU A 428 13.28 -0.07 -29.49
CA GLU A 428 13.02 -1.08 -30.53
C GLU A 428 11.53 -1.15 -30.94
N ILE A 429 10.63 -0.67 -30.09
CA ILE A 429 9.19 -0.72 -30.33
C ILE A 429 8.75 0.58 -31.02
N LYS A 430 8.01 0.45 -32.13
CA LYS A 430 7.31 1.59 -32.74
C LYS A 430 6.12 2.03 -31.87
N ILE A 431 6.37 2.82 -30.83
CA ILE A 431 5.38 3.17 -29.79
C ILE A 431 4.10 3.76 -30.39
N ASP A 432 4.20 4.68 -31.37
CA ASP A 432 3.02 5.30 -32.00
C ASP A 432 2.06 4.30 -32.64
N ARG A 433 2.61 3.19 -33.17
CA ARG A 433 1.86 2.09 -33.79
C ARG A 433 1.49 1.00 -32.79
N ARG A 434 2.11 0.98 -31.61
CA ARG A 434 1.81 0.02 -30.53
C ARG A 434 0.63 0.49 -29.69
N PHE A 435 0.44 1.80 -29.53
CA PHE A 435 -0.61 2.38 -28.71
C PHE A 435 -1.87 2.71 -29.51
N THR A 436 -2.62 1.67 -29.93
CA THR A 436 -3.79 1.80 -30.82
C THR A 436 -5.14 1.71 -30.11
N THR A 437 -5.16 1.61 -28.78
CA THR A 437 -6.41 1.58 -28.01
C THR A 437 -7.31 2.79 -28.32
N GLN A 438 -8.63 2.61 -28.15
CA GLN A 438 -9.65 3.63 -28.39
C GLN A 438 -10.39 4.05 -27.10
N ASN A 439 -10.26 3.30 -26.01
CA ASN A 439 -10.94 3.50 -24.73
C ASN A 439 -9.95 3.62 -23.57
N GLY A 440 -8.77 4.19 -23.82
CA GLY A 440 -7.74 4.32 -22.78
C GLY A 440 -7.15 3.00 -22.31
N GLY A 441 -7.45 1.87 -22.95
CA GLY A 441 -6.85 0.56 -22.66
C GLY A 441 -7.63 -0.29 -21.66
N GLU A 442 -8.88 0.04 -21.39
CA GLU A 442 -9.73 -0.70 -20.45
C GLU A 442 -10.13 -2.08 -20.96
N SER A 443 -10.32 -2.23 -22.28
CA SER A 443 -10.67 -3.50 -22.92
C SER A 443 -9.82 -3.75 -24.17
N ILE A 444 -9.92 -4.97 -24.70
CA ILE A 444 -9.21 -5.38 -25.91
C ILE A 444 -10.03 -6.42 -26.68
N GLY A 445 -10.06 -6.32 -28.00
CA GLY A 445 -10.63 -7.31 -28.90
C GLY A 445 -9.63 -8.40 -29.30
N VAL A 446 -10.12 -9.59 -29.66
CA VAL A 446 -9.30 -10.67 -30.26
C VAL A 446 -9.72 -10.85 -31.71
N ARG A 447 -8.78 -10.67 -32.66
CA ARG A 447 -9.08 -10.79 -34.10
C ARG A 447 -9.41 -12.23 -34.48
N GLY A 448 -10.45 -12.44 -35.28
CA GLY A 448 -10.75 -13.74 -35.90
C GLY A 448 -11.62 -14.70 -35.08
N CYS A 449 -12.28 -14.23 -34.02
CA CYS A 449 -13.44 -14.94 -33.45
C CYS A 449 -14.72 -14.39 -34.11
N HIS A 450 -15.10 -14.96 -35.25
CA HIS A 450 -16.48 -14.92 -35.75
C HIS A 450 -17.19 -16.21 -35.37
#